data_AF-A0A257GYV1-F1
#
_entry.id   AF-A0A257GYV1-F1
#
_cell.length_a   1.000
_cell.length_b   1.000
_cell.length_c   1.000
_cell.angle_alpha   90.00
_cell.angle_beta   90.00
_cell.angle_gamma   90.00
#
_symmetry.space_group_name_H-M   'P 1'
#
loop_
_entity.id
_entity.type
_entity.pdbx_description
1 polymer ?
#
loop_
_entity_poly.entity_id
_entity_poly.type
_entity_poly.pdbx_seq_one_letter_code
_entity_poly.pdbx_strand_id
1 'polypeptide(L)'
;MNAPTSLNHLLSATGAPDQAHERIREIPYNYTSFSDREIVIRLLGESAWELLNQLRGERRTGRSARMLYEVLGDIWVVQRNPYLQDDLLDNPKRRRLLVDALNHRLGEVEKRRTPQADPERDGMVVTLLGAARRAVGAFDASFAAMADLRKKAQKLFHKLTAKDNVKFDGLSRVSHVTDATDWRVEYPFVVLCPDSEEEMAGLVKGCIDIGLTIIPRGGGTGYTGGAIPLTWKSAVINTEKLEAMTEVEMKRLPGLDREVGTVWSEAGVGTQRV
;
A
#
# COMPACT_ATOMS: atom_id res chain seq x y z
N MET A 1 31.36 9.84 36.58
CA MET A 1 30.38 10.06 37.66
C MET A 1 29.00 10.00 37.04
N ASN A 2 28.34 8.83 37.10
CA ASN A 2 26.95 8.67 36.70
C ASN A 2 26.13 8.60 37.98
N ALA A 3 25.36 9.65 38.28
CA ALA A 3 24.40 9.61 39.38
C ALA A 3 23.28 8.62 39.01
N PRO A 4 22.82 7.78 39.95
CA PRO A 4 21.71 6.86 39.67
C PRO A 4 20.41 7.66 39.64
N THR A 5 19.73 7.66 38.48
CA THR A 5 18.38 8.20 38.35
C THR A 5 17.44 7.42 39.27
N SER A 6 16.77 8.09 40.21
CA SER A 6 15.92 7.43 41.19
C SER A 6 14.65 6.85 40.55
N LEU A 7 14.18 5.71 41.05
CA LEU A 7 13.01 4.96 40.53
C LEU A 7 11.74 5.84 40.43
N ASN A 8 11.63 6.86 41.27
CA ASN A 8 10.53 7.83 41.25
C ASN A 8 10.49 8.68 39.97
N HIS A 9 11.63 8.87 39.29
CA HIS A 9 11.70 9.60 38.01
C HIS A 9 11.25 8.75 36.81
N LEU A 10 11.32 7.42 36.92
CA LEU A 10 10.77 6.48 35.93
C LEU A 10 9.26 6.30 36.10
N LEU A 11 8.77 6.32 37.34
CA LEU A 11 7.35 6.18 37.68
C LEU A 11 6.51 7.46 37.44
N SER A 12 7.15 8.62 37.37
CA SER A 12 6.52 9.90 36.99
C SER A 12 6.53 10.16 35.47
N ALA A 13 7.37 9.43 34.71
CA ALA A 13 7.29 9.36 33.25
C ALA A 13 6.17 8.40 32.77
N THR A 14 5.70 7.51 33.64
CA THR A 14 4.40 6.83 33.49
C THR A 14 3.29 7.69 34.10
N GLY A 15 3.21 8.94 33.68
CA GLY A 15 1.93 9.64 33.68
C GLY A 15 1.02 8.82 32.78
N ALA A 16 0.16 8.01 33.39
CA ALA A 16 -0.92 7.34 32.68
C ALA A 16 -1.52 8.36 31.71
N PRO A 17 -1.60 8.08 30.40
CA PRO A 17 -2.42 8.92 29.57
C PRO A 17 -3.79 8.87 30.24
N ASP A 18 -4.29 10.05 30.66
CA ASP A 18 -5.70 10.34 30.78
C ASP A 18 -6.41 9.41 29.80
N GLN A 19 -7.25 8.50 30.32
CA GLN A 19 -7.95 7.47 29.54
C GLN A 19 -8.31 8.04 28.18
N ALA A 20 -7.41 7.83 27.21
CA ALA A 20 -7.51 8.48 25.92
C ALA A 20 -8.55 7.65 25.25
N HIS A 21 -9.83 8.05 25.44
CA HIS A 21 -11.05 7.38 24.98
C HIS A 21 -10.66 6.28 24.04
N GLU A 22 -10.61 5.03 24.53
CA GLU A 22 -10.23 3.86 23.75
C GLU A 22 -10.91 4.05 22.39
N ARG A 23 -10.15 4.46 21.36
CA ARG A 23 -10.74 5.06 20.15
C ARG A 23 -11.39 3.90 19.42
N ILE A 24 -12.64 3.60 19.76
CA ILE A 24 -13.42 2.53 19.16
C ILE A 24 -13.41 2.81 17.66
N ARG A 25 -12.70 1.95 16.93
CA ARG A 25 -12.69 1.99 15.47
C ARG A 25 -14.08 1.60 14.99
N GLU A 26 -14.69 2.48 14.20
CA GLU A 26 -15.99 2.20 13.59
C GLU A 26 -15.82 1.38 12.30
N ILE A 27 -14.69 1.57 11.60
CA ILE A 27 -14.34 0.77 10.42
C ILE A 27 -13.71 -0.57 10.86
N PRO A 28 -14.33 -1.72 10.55
CA PRO A 28 -13.80 -3.02 10.90
C PRO A 28 -12.54 -3.36 10.08
N TYR A 29 -11.74 -4.31 10.58
CA TYR A 29 -10.53 -4.82 9.92
C TYR A 29 -9.45 -3.76 9.62
N ASN A 30 -9.55 -2.59 10.24
CA ASN A 30 -8.52 -1.57 10.13
C ASN A 30 -7.33 -1.88 11.06
N TYR A 31 -6.40 -2.70 10.56
CA TYR A 31 -5.14 -3.01 11.22
C TYR A 31 -4.00 -2.04 10.81
N THR A 32 -4.33 -0.92 10.17
CA THR A 32 -3.37 0.06 9.68
C THR A 32 -3.25 1.26 10.63
N SER A 33 -2.20 2.06 10.47
CA SER A 33 -2.04 3.32 11.21
C SER A 33 -3.07 4.39 10.82
N PHE A 34 -3.79 4.22 9.70
CA PHE A 34 -4.79 5.18 9.24
C PHE A 34 -5.99 5.26 10.19
N SER A 35 -6.41 6.48 10.49
CA SER A 35 -7.66 6.81 11.16
C SER A 35 -8.88 6.49 10.28
N ASP A 36 -10.05 6.33 10.89
CA ASP A 36 -11.29 6.12 10.13
C ASP A 36 -11.60 7.32 9.23
N ARG A 37 -11.25 8.55 9.69
CA ARG A 37 -11.27 9.76 8.86
C ARG A 37 -10.44 9.58 7.60
N GLU A 38 -9.20 9.15 7.73
CA GLU A 38 -8.28 9.02 6.61
C GLU A 38 -8.71 7.95 5.60
N ILE A 39 -9.33 6.87 6.06
CA ILE A 39 -9.91 5.84 5.20
C ILE A 39 -11.14 6.37 4.47
N VAL A 40 -12.06 7.04 5.18
CA VAL A 40 -13.24 7.65 4.55
C VAL A 40 -12.82 8.65 3.48
N ILE A 41 -11.85 9.53 3.77
CA ILE A 41 -11.39 10.53 2.80
C ILE A 41 -10.78 9.87 1.57
N ARG A 42 -9.98 8.83 1.74
CA ARG A 42 -9.36 8.09 0.63
C ARG A 42 -10.38 7.36 -0.24
N LEU A 43 -11.42 6.79 0.37
CA LEU A 43 -12.42 5.99 -0.35
C LEU A 43 -13.56 6.83 -0.92
N LEU A 44 -14.04 7.82 -0.18
CA LEU A 44 -15.27 8.57 -0.46
C LEU A 44 -15.06 10.07 -0.69
N GLY A 45 -13.90 10.63 -0.31
CA GLY A 45 -13.60 12.07 -0.40
C GLY A 45 -13.88 12.85 0.90
N GLU A 46 -13.36 14.08 0.97
CA GLU A 46 -13.47 14.93 2.15
C GLU A 46 -14.90 15.35 2.49
N SER A 47 -15.70 15.70 1.47
CA SER A 47 -17.11 16.04 1.65
C SER A 47 -17.92 14.91 2.30
N ALA A 48 -17.58 13.64 2.02
CA ALA A 48 -18.26 12.51 2.63
C ALA A 48 -17.93 12.39 4.14
N TRP A 49 -16.72 12.74 4.56
CA TRP A 49 -16.36 12.78 5.97
C TRP A 49 -17.13 13.87 6.73
N GLU A 50 -17.28 15.05 6.11
CA GLU A 50 -18.06 16.15 6.68
C GLU A 50 -19.53 15.76 6.88
N LEU A 51 -20.16 15.16 5.85
CA LEU A 51 -21.53 14.65 5.92
C LEU A 51 -21.70 13.59 7.01
N LEU A 52 -20.72 12.67 7.17
CA LEU A 52 -20.76 11.66 8.22
C LEU A 52 -20.71 12.29 9.63
N ASN A 53 -19.91 13.33 9.84
CA ASN A 53 -19.85 14.02 11.12
C ASN A 53 -21.15 14.76 11.45
N GLN A 54 -21.76 15.40 10.45
CA GLN A 54 -23.08 16.04 10.60
C GLN A 54 -24.14 15.00 10.99
N LEU A 55 -24.23 13.87 10.28
CA LEU A 55 -25.15 12.78 10.60
C LEU A 55 -24.88 12.11 11.96
N ARG A 56 -23.63 12.11 12.44
CA ARG A 56 -23.25 11.54 13.75
C ARG A 56 -23.78 12.41 14.91
N GLY A 57 -23.85 13.73 14.72
CA GLY A 57 -24.36 14.68 15.71
C GLY A 57 -25.83 14.43 16.08
N GLU A 58 -26.61 13.81 15.20
CA GLU A 58 -28.07 13.71 15.30
C GLU A 58 -28.59 12.46 16.05
N ARG A 59 -27.71 11.64 16.66
CA ARG A 59 -28.00 10.49 17.56
C ARG A 59 -29.10 9.49 17.11
N ARG A 60 -29.43 9.40 15.81
CA ARG A 60 -30.49 8.52 15.26
C ARG A 60 -29.99 7.37 14.36
N THR A 61 -28.70 7.29 14.02
CA THR A 61 -28.20 6.56 12.82
C THR A 61 -27.21 5.40 13.03
N GLY A 62 -27.15 4.77 14.21
CA GLY A 62 -26.11 3.78 14.51
C GLY A 62 -26.03 2.57 13.56
N ARG A 63 -27.17 1.99 13.16
CA ARG A 63 -27.17 0.76 12.32
C ARG A 63 -26.80 1.04 10.86
N SER A 64 -27.32 2.12 10.27
CA SER A 64 -26.98 2.49 8.88
C SER A 64 -25.52 2.93 8.75
N ALA A 65 -25.00 3.68 9.74
CA ALA A 65 -23.61 4.07 9.79
C ALA A 65 -22.68 2.85 9.89
N ARG A 66 -22.99 1.91 10.79
CA ARG A 66 -22.25 0.64 10.92
C ARG A 66 -22.20 -0.14 9.61
N MET A 67 -23.33 -0.27 8.91
CA MET A 67 -23.38 -0.96 7.62
C MET A 67 -22.51 -0.27 6.55
N LEU A 68 -22.48 1.06 6.52
CA LEU A 68 -21.58 1.80 5.64
C LEU A 68 -20.11 1.55 6.01
N TYR A 69 -19.75 1.61 7.30
CA TYR A 69 -18.38 1.34 7.73
C TYR A 69 -17.93 -0.09 7.45
N GLU A 70 -18.82 -1.08 7.56
CA GLU A 70 -18.55 -2.45 7.13
C GLU A 70 -18.22 -2.53 5.63
N VAL A 71 -18.95 -1.80 4.77
CA VAL A 71 -18.59 -1.70 3.33
C VAL A 71 -17.21 -1.10 3.13
N LEU A 72 -16.89 -0.02 3.85
CA LEU A 72 -15.57 0.63 3.73
C LEU A 72 -14.45 -0.27 4.26
N GLY A 73 -14.68 -0.99 5.35
CA GLY A 73 -13.73 -1.94 5.93
C GLY A 73 -13.42 -3.09 4.98
N ASP A 74 -14.44 -3.67 4.35
CA ASP A 74 -14.29 -4.75 3.36
C ASP A 74 -13.48 -4.29 2.13
N ILE A 75 -13.71 -3.06 1.63
CA ILE A 75 -12.90 -2.49 0.54
C ILE A 75 -11.45 -2.27 1.02
N TRP A 76 -11.29 -1.67 2.21
CA TRP A 76 -10.00 -1.27 2.74
C TRP A 76 -9.08 -2.47 3.01
N VAL A 77 -9.60 -3.52 3.66
CA VAL A 77 -8.80 -4.72 3.99
C VAL A 77 -8.29 -5.40 2.73
N VAL A 78 -9.10 -5.45 1.67
CA VAL A 78 -8.68 -6.02 0.38
C VAL A 78 -7.63 -5.14 -0.31
N GLN A 79 -7.82 -3.82 -0.31
CA GLN A 79 -6.84 -2.90 -0.91
C GLN A 79 -5.47 -2.96 -0.23
N ARG A 80 -5.42 -3.33 1.06
CA ARG A 80 -4.19 -3.38 1.85
C ARG A 80 -3.64 -4.80 2.06
N ASN A 81 -4.19 -5.80 1.38
CA ASN A 81 -3.74 -7.19 1.52
C ASN A 81 -3.53 -7.84 0.14
N PRO A 82 -2.27 -7.97 -0.33
CA PRO A 82 -1.94 -8.62 -1.60
C PRO A 82 -2.49 -10.05 -1.74
N TYR A 83 -2.57 -10.81 -0.64
CA TYR A 83 -3.11 -12.17 -0.69
C TYR A 83 -4.60 -12.19 -0.99
N LEU A 84 -5.37 -11.23 -0.44
CA LEU A 84 -6.79 -11.06 -0.79
C LEU A 84 -6.95 -10.55 -2.22
N GLN A 85 -6.08 -9.64 -2.68
CA GLN A 85 -6.09 -9.17 -4.06
C GLN A 85 -5.86 -10.33 -5.03
N ASP A 86 -4.83 -11.15 -4.79
CA ASP A 86 -4.50 -12.30 -5.62
C ASP A 86 -5.64 -13.34 -5.62
N ASP A 87 -6.21 -13.69 -4.45
CA ASP A 87 -7.35 -14.61 -4.38
C ASP A 87 -8.54 -14.12 -5.22
N LEU A 88 -8.85 -12.82 -5.15
CA LEU A 88 -9.98 -12.22 -5.88
C LEU A 88 -9.68 -11.99 -7.37
N LEU A 89 -8.41 -11.80 -7.75
CA LEU A 89 -7.98 -11.78 -9.16
C LEU A 89 -8.11 -13.17 -9.79
N ASP A 90 -7.70 -14.21 -9.07
CA ASP A 90 -7.70 -15.59 -9.54
C ASP A 90 -9.10 -16.23 -9.49
N ASN A 91 -9.99 -15.73 -8.62
CA ASN A 91 -11.35 -16.24 -8.44
C ASN A 91 -12.44 -15.20 -8.75
N PRO A 92 -12.79 -14.96 -10.04
CA PRO A 92 -13.80 -13.98 -10.42
C PRO A 92 -15.17 -14.18 -9.78
N LYS A 93 -15.55 -15.43 -9.48
CA LYS A 93 -16.80 -15.75 -8.77
C LYS A 93 -16.79 -15.21 -7.32
N ARG A 94 -15.67 -15.36 -6.60
CA ARG A 94 -15.51 -14.81 -5.24
C ARG A 94 -15.56 -13.29 -5.26
N ARG A 95 -14.86 -12.66 -6.22
CA ARG A 95 -14.94 -11.21 -6.44
C ARG A 95 -16.37 -10.74 -6.62
N ARG A 96 -17.13 -11.39 -7.52
CA ARG A 96 -18.53 -11.05 -7.75
C ARG A 96 -19.38 -11.18 -6.49
N LEU A 97 -19.24 -12.28 -5.73
CA LEU A 97 -19.96 -12.47 -4.47
C LEU A 97 -19.66 -11.37 -3.45
N LEU A 98 -18.40 -10.95 -3.32
CA LEU A 98 -18.02 -9.83 -2.46
C LEU A 98 -18.70 -8.54 -2.92
N VAL A 99 -18.58 -8.18 -4.20
CA VAL A 99 -19.17 -6.95 -4.76
C VAL A 99 -20.70 -6.94 -4.62
N ASP A 100 -21.37 -8.08 -4.86
CA ASP A 100 -22.81 -8.23 -4.68
C ASP A 100 -23.21 -8.03 -3.20
N ALA A 101 -22.42 -8.57 -2.26
CA ALA A 101 -22.65 -8.37 -0.83
C ALA A 101 -22.48 -6.90 -0.40
N LEU A 102 -21.46 -6.20 -0.90
CA LEU A 102 -21.27 -4.76 -0.64
C LEU A 102 -22.46 -3.95 -1.17
N ASN A 103 -22.89 -4.20 -2.40
CA ASN A 103 -24.04 -3.52 -3.00
C ASN A 103 -25.35 -3.82 -2.26
N HIS A 104 -25.54 -5.06 -1.80
CA HIS A 104 -26.68 -5.44 -0.98
C HIS A 104 -26.71 -4.65 0.33
N ARG A 105 -25.56 -4.55 1.02
CA ARG A 105 -25.45 -3.78 2.28
C ARG A 105 -25.77 -2.30 2.08
N LEU A 106 -25.30 -1.69 0.97
CA LEU A 106 -25.69 -0.32 0.61
C LEU A 106 -27.19 -0.19 0.30
N GLY A 107 -27.79 -1.20 -0.34
CA GLY A 107 -29.24 -1.26 -0.58
C GLY A 107 -30.07 -1.31 0.71
N GLU A 108 -29.60 -2.02 1.74
CA GLU A 108 -30.24 -2.04 3.06
C GLU A 108 -30.16 -0.68 3.79
N VAL A 109 -29.08 0.08 3.58
CA VAL A 109 -29.00 1.47 4.08
C VAL A 109 -30.00 2.35 3.34
N GLU A 110 -30.13 2.19 2.03
CA GLU A 110 -31.08 2.94 1.21
C GLU A 110 -32.54 2.69 1.62
N LYS A 111 -32.93 1.45 1.93
CA LYS A 111 -34.29 1.11 2.41
C LYS A 111 -34.67 1.78 3.74
N ARG A 112 -33.68 2.23 4.52
CA ARG A 112 -33.89 2.86 5.84
C ARG A 112 -34.03 4.38 5.77
N ARG A 113 -34.00 4.95 4.57
CA ARG A 113 -34.23 6.37 4.31
C ARG A 113 -35.67 6.76 4.65
N THR A 114 -35.84 7.99 5.12
CA THR A 114 -37.13 8.54 5.55
C THR A 114 -37.36 9.94 4.97
N PRO A 115 -37.51 10.07 3.64
CA PRO A 115 -37.52 11.38 2.97
C PRO A 115 -38.67 12.30 3.42
N GLN A 116 -39.79 11.75 3.89
CA GLN A 116 -40.92 12.53 4.37
C GLN A 116 -40.74 13.05 5.80
N ALA A 117 -39.94 12.35 6.62
CA ALA A 117 -39.75 12.71 8.02
C ALA A 117 -38.64 13.75 8.20
N ASP A 118 -37.61 13.70 7.35
CA ASP A 118 -36.42 14.54 7.44
C ASP A 118 -35.76 14.68 6.05
N PRO A 119 -36.24 15.60 5.20
CA PRO A 119 -35.77 15.75 3.83
C PRO A 119 -34.30 16.15 3.72
N GLU A 120 -33.82 16.99 4.65
CA GLU A 120 -32.44 17.48 4.66
C GLU A 120 -31.46 16.33 4.94
N ARG A 121 -31.70 15.58 6.03
CA ARG A 121 -30.92 14.40 6.38
C ARG A 121 -30.96 13.33 5.29
N ASP A 122 -32.12 13.12 4.67
CA ASP A 122 -32.25 12.17 3.56
C ASP A 122 -31.34 12.55 2.38
N GLY A 123 -31.29 13.84 2.01
CA GLY A 123 -30.40 14.34 0.97
C GLY A 123 -28.91 14.08 1.25
N MET A 124 -28.50 14.21 2.52
CA MET A 124 -27.14 13.87 2.95
C MET A 124 -26.84 12.37 2.80
N VAL A 125 -27.79 11.51 3.21
CA VAL A 125 -27.67 10.05 3.07
C VAL A 125 -27.62 9.64 1.60
N VAL A 126 -28.41 10.26 0.72
CA VAL A 126 -28.34 10.04 -0.74
C VAL A 126 -26.94 10.35 -1.28
N THR A 127 -26.38 11.49 -0.87
CA THR A 127 -25.05 11.92 -1.32
C THR A 127 -23.97 10.92 -0.87
N LEU A 128 -24.02 10.48 0.38
CA LEU A 128 -23.10 9.47 0.92
C LEU A 128 -23.25 8.11 0.25
N LEU A 129 -24.47 7.64 0.02
CA LEU A 129 -24.72 6.39 -0.72
C LEU A 129 -24.19 6.48 -2.15
N GLY A 130 -24.37 7.61 -2.82
CA GLY A 130 -23.79 7.86 -4.12
C GLY A 130 -22.25 7.74 -4.11
N ALA A 131 -21.58 8.33 -3.13
CA ALA A 131 -20.13 8.19 -2.96
C ALA A 131 -19.71 6.74 -2.69
N ALA A 132 -20.41 6.04 -1.80
CA ALA A 132 -20.12 4.65 -1.46
C ALA A 132 -20.32 3.70 -2.65
N ARG A 133 -21.39 3.89 -3.44
CA ARG A 133 -21.64 3.12 -4.67
C ARG A 133 -20.54 3.33 -5.70
N ARG A 134 -20.06 4.58 -5.87
CA ARG A 134 -18.91 4.87 -6.73
C ARG A 134 -17.64 4.19 -6.24
N ALA A 135 -17.39 4.17 -4.93
CA ALA A 135 -16.24 3.49 -4.34
C ALA A 135 -16.29 1.96 -4.57
N VAL A 136 -17.45 1.32 -4.38
CA VAL A 136 -17.65 -0.11 -4.70
C VAL A 136 -17.43 -0.39 -6.20
N GLY A 137 -17.95 0.47 -7.08
CA GLY A 137 -17.75 0.33 -8.52
C GLY A 137 -16.28 0.49 -8.93
N ALA A 138 -15.58 1.48 -8.38
CA ALA A 138 -14.15 1.68 -8.60
C ALA A 138 -13.31 0.51 -8.07
N PHE A 139 -13.69 -0.04 -6.92
CA PHE A 139 -13.07 -1.23 -6.33
C PHE A 139 -13.17 -2.44 -7.28
N ASP A 140 -14.36 -2.78 -7.80
CA ASP A 140 -14.51 -3.89 -8.77
C ASP A 140 -13.74 -3.62 -10.08
N ALA A 141 -13.86 -2.41 -10.62
CA ALA A 141 -13.16 -2.02 -11.86
C ALA A 141 -11.62 -2.10 -11.73
N SER A 142 -11.09 -1.88 -10.52
CA SER A 142 -9.65 -1.95 -10.25
C SER A 142 -9.06 -3.35 -10.52
N PHE A 143 -9.83 -4.41 -10.26
CA PHE A 143 -9.38 -5.79 -10.53
C PHE A 143 -9.25 -6.06 -12.03
N ALA A 144 -10.18 -5.57 -12.85
CA ALA A 144 -10.08 -5.70 -14.30
C ALA A 144 -8.85 -4.96 -14.83
N ALA A 145 -8.64 -3.71 -14.37
CA ALA A 145 -7.48 -2.91 -14.74
C ALA A 145 -6.16 -3.59 -14.31
N MET A 146 -6.11 -4.16 -13.11
CA MET A 146 -4.93 -4.87 -12.60
C MET A 146 -4.65 -6.16 -13.36
N ALA A 147 -5.68 -6.93 -13.70
CA ALA A 147 -5.54 -8.13 -14.53
C ALA A 147 -5.00 -7.82 -15.94
N ASP A 148 -5.50 -6.76 -16.57
CA ASP A 148 -5.02 -6.33 -17.89
C ASP A 148 -3.59 -5.82 -17.84
N LEU A 149 -3.23 -5.06 -16.80
CA LEU A 149 -1.86 -4.62 -16.59
C LEU A 149 -0.92 -5.82 -16.33
N ARG A 150 -1.34 -6.82 -15.55
CA ARG A 150 -0.58 -8.05 -15.27
C ARG A 150 -0.30 -8.84 -16.54
N LYS A 151 -1.30 -9.01 -17.42
CA LYS A 151 -1.11 -9.65 -18.73
C LYS A 151 -0.11 -8.90 -19.61
N LYS A 152 -0.21 -7.56 -19.66
CA LYS A 152 0.73 -6.71 -20.42
C LYS A 152 2.16 -6.84 -19.87
N ALA A 153 2.32 -6.74 -18.56
CA ALA A 153 3.60 -6.85 -17.86
C ALA A 153 4.24 -8.23 -18.08
N GLN A 154 3.50 -9.32 -17.91
CA GLN A 154 4.01 -10.68 -18.17
C GLN A 154 4.48 -10.85 -19.61
N LYS A 155 3.69 -10.41 -20.60
CA LYS A 155 4.09 -10.50 -22.02
C LYS A 155 5.36 -9.71 -22.33
N LEU A 156 5.56 -8.59 -21.66
CA LEU A 156 6.70 -7.71 -21.85
C LEU A 156 7.94 -8.23 -21.13
N PHE A 157 7.87 -8.41 -19.82
CA PHE A 157 9.02 -8.73 -18.97
C PHE A 157 9.52 -10.17 -19.14
N HIS A 158 8.67 -11.15 -19.47
CA HIS A 158 9.14 -12.51 -19.75
C HIS A 158 10.00 -12.64 -21.02
N LYS A 159 10.14 -11.57 -21.80
CA LYS A 159 11.08 -11.49 -22.93
C LYS A 159 12.41 -10.85 -22.56
N LEU A 160 12.47 -10.22 -21.38
CA LEU A 160 13.59 -9.40 -20.93
C LEU A 160 14.36 -10.05 -19.78
N THR A 161 13.70 -10.93 -19.03
CA THR A 161 14.27 -11.67 -17.90
C THR A 161 13.52 -13.00 -17.72
N ALA A 162 14.03 -13.88 -16.86
CA ALA A 162 13.37 -15.14 -16.51
C ALA A 162 12.00 -14.91 -15.84
N LYS A 163 11.07 -15.88 -15.99
CA LYS A 163 9.68 -15.70 -15.52
C LYS A 163 9.57 -15.53 -14.01
N ASP A 164 10.41 -16.25 -13.27
CA ASP A 164 10.54 -16.21 -11.82
C ASP A 164 11.14 -14.90 -11.29
N ASN A 165 11.79 -14.11 -12.15
CA ASN A 165 12.24 -12.75 -11.82
C ASN A 165 11.12 -11.71 -11.89
N VAL A 166 9.93 -12.07 -12.40
CA VAL A 166 8.77 -11.18 -12.48
C VAL A 166 7.75 -11.56 -11.40
N LYS A 167 7.90 -10.95 -10.22
CA LYS A 167 7.19 -11.36 -9.00
C LYS A 167 5.96 -10.51 -8.76
N PHE A 168 4.80 -11.14 -8.88
CA PHE A 168 3.49 -10.56 -8.53
C PHE A 168 2.94 -11.08 -7.20
N ASP A 169 3.61 -12.08 -6.60
CA ASP A 169 3.11 -12.76 -5.42
C ASP A 169 3.10 -11.86 -4.18
N GLY A 170 2.22 -12.20 -3.25
CA GLY A 170 2.04 -11.46 -2.01
C GLY A 170 3.32 -11.32 -1.17
N LEU A 171 4.15 -12.35 -1.07
CA LEU A 171 5.37 -12.30 -0.24
C LEU A 171 6.36 -11.27 -0.81
N SER A 172 6.66 -11.37 -2.10
CA SER A 172 7.55 -10.42 -2.77
C SER A 172 7.03 -8.99 -2.64
N ARG A 173 5.73 -8.76 -2.87
CA ARG A 173 5.15 -7.42 -2.76
C ARG A 173 5.19 -6.90 -1.31
N VAL A 174 4.87 -7.73 -0.32
CA VAL A 174 4.89 -7.39 1.12
C VAL A 174 6.30 -7.02 1.58
N SER A 175 7.34 -7.75 1.15
CA SER A 175 8.73 -7.48 1.56
C SER A 175 9.31 -6.18 0.97
N HIS A 176 8.62 -5.55 0.02
CA HIS A 176 9.10 -4.35 -0.69
C HIS A 176 8.16 -3.15 -0.52
N VAL A 177 7.29 -3.16 0.50
CA VAL A 177 6.32 -2.08 0.75
C VAL A 177 6.86 -0.88 1.50
N THR A 178 7.97 -1.06 2.22
CA THR A 178 8.59 -0.07 3.10
C THR A 178 10.11 -0.28 3.13
N ASP A 179 10.83 0.74 3.61
CA ASP A 179 12.23 0.66 4.02
C ASP A 179 12.35 0.74 5.55
N ALA A 180 13.56 0.91 6.08
CA ALA A 180 13.84 0.98 7.50
C ALA A 180 13.20 2.18 8.22
N THR A 181 12.54 3.11 7.51
CA THR A 181 11.69 4.11 8.18
C THR A 181 10.48 3.49 8.86
N ASP A 182 9.87 2.46 8.27
CA ASP A 182 8.63 1.83 8.71
C ASP A 182 7.45 2.80 8.95
N TRP A 183 7.49 4.00 8.37
CA TRP A 183 6.45 5.03 8.56
C TRP A 183 5.37 5.01 7.50
N ARG A 184 5.69 4.48 6.32
CA ARG A 184 4.78 4.48 5.16
C ARG A 184 4.85 3.15 4.44
N VAL A 185 3.69 2.67 4.04
CA VAL A 185 3.54 1.38 3.36
C VAL A 185 2.70 1.57 2.11
N GLU A 186 3.24 1.15 0.96
CA GLU A 186 2.51 1.05 -0.30
C GLU A 186 2.96 -0.19 -1.06
N TYR A 187 2.01 -0.93 -1.61
CA TYR A 187 2.29 -2.20 -2.27
C TYR A 187 2.65 -1.95 -3.74
N PRO A 188 3.83 -2.39 -4.21
CA PRO A 188 4.13 -2.28 -5.63
C PRO A 188 3.23 -3.22 -6.44
N PHE A 189 3.02 -2.90 -7.71
CA PHE A 189 2.30 -3.77 -8.64
C PHE A 189 3.12 -5.02 -8.98
N VAL A 190 4.45 -4.87 -9.14
CA VAL A 190 5.38 -5.97 -9.46
C VAL A 190 6.74 -5.71 -8.81
N VAL A 191 7.42 -6.79 -8.44
CA VAL A 191 8.85 -6.76 -8.08
C VAL A 191 9.62 -7.47 -9.18
N LEU A 192 10.63 -6.81 -9.74
CA LEU A 192 11.51 -7.33 -10.78
C LEU A 192 12.88 -7.64 -10.16
N CYS A 193 13.38 -8.86 -10.34
CA CYS A 193 14.62 -9.35 -9.73
C CYS A 193 15.61 -9.81 -10.82
N PRO A 194 16.23 -8.89 -11.58
CA PRO A 194 17.13 -9.26 -12.68
C PRO A 194 18.26 -10.20 -12.25
N ASP A 195 18.73 -11.03 -13.17
CA ASP A 195 19.91 -11.89 -12.96
C ASP A 195 21.24 -11.19 -13.30
N SER A 196 21.20 -10.13 -14.12
CA SER A 196 22.39 -9.41 -14.55
C SER A 196 22.11 -7.93 -14.85
N GLU A 197 23.15 -7.10 -14.84
CA GLU A 197 23.03 -5.67 -15.16
C GLU A 197 22.55 -5.41 -16.59
N GLU A 198 22.83 -6.32 -17.54
CA GLU A 198 22.38 -6.19 -18.93
C GLU A 198 20.85 -6.18 -19.08
N GLU A 199 20.12 -6.83 -18.16
CA GLU A 199 18.65 -6.86 -18.17
C GLU A 199 18.05 -5.49 -17.78
N MET A 200 18.80 -4.66 -17.01
CA MET A 200 18.29 -3.44 -16.37
C MET A 200 17.70 -2.44 -17.37
N ALA A 201 18.43 -2.16 -18.46
CA ALA A 201 17.97 -1.20 -19.46
C ALA A 201 16.64 -1.62 -20.11
N GLY A 202 16.49 -2.92 -20.38
CA GLY A 202 15.28 -3.51 -20.91
C GLY A 202 14.12 -3.42 -19.93
N LEU A 203 14.34 -3.78 -18.67
CA LEU A 203 13.33 -3.72 -17.62
C LEU A 203 12.86 -2.29 -17.34
N VAL A 204 13.80 -1.33 -17.23
CA VAL A 204 13.49 0.10 -17.05
C VAL A 204 12.65 0.62 -18.20
N LYS A 205 13.07 0.37 -19.45
CA LYS A 205 12.29 0.75 -20.63
C LYS A 205 10.91 0.10 -20.61
N GLY A 206 10.83 -1.19 -20.29
CA GLY A 206 9.57 -1.91 -20.21
C GLY A 206 8.62 -1.31 -19.19
N CYS A 207 9.10 -0.93 -18.01
CA CYS A 207 8.30 -0.23 -17.00
C CYS A 207 7.75 1.10 -17.51
N ILE A 208 8.57 1.90 -18.22
CA ILE A 208 8.15 3.17 -18.83
C ILE A 208 7.06 2.91 -19.88
N ASP A 209 7.25 1.92 -20.75
CA ASP A 209 6.32 1.60 -21.86
C ASP A 209 4.91 1.24 -21.36
N ILE A 210 4.78 0.63 -20.17
CA ILE A 210 3.48 0.31 -19.55
C ILE A 210 3.06 1.30 -18.44
N GLY A 211 3.80 2.40 -18.28
CA GLY A 211 3.49 3.49 -17.36
C GLY A 211 3.54 3.10 -15.89
N LEU A 212 4.54 2.33 -15.50
CA LEU A 212 4.87 2.02 -14.11
C LEU A 212 5.90 3.01 -13.58
N THR A 213 5.67 3.52 -12.36
CA THR A 213 6.71 4.23 -11.60
C THR A 213 7.80 3.24 -11.18
N ILE A 214 9.06 3.59 -11.36
CA ILE A 214 10.20 2.70 -11.07
C ILE A 214 10.82 3.07 -9.73
N ILE A 215 10.99 2.07 -8.87
CA ILE A 215 11.65 2.20 -7.57
C ILE A 215 12.86 1.27 -7.56
N PRO A 216 14.10 1.78 -7.76
CA PRO A 216 15.30 0.97 -7.58
C PRO A 216 15.49 0.66 -6.09
N ARG A 217 15.83 -0.58 -5.76
CA ARG A 217 15.95 -1.02 -4.37
C ARG A 217 17.02 -2.11 -4.21
N GLY A 218 17.99 -1.87 -3.33
CA GLY A 218 18.84 -2.91 -2.74
C GLY A 218 18.19 -3.47 -1.46
N GLY A 219 18.96 -3.65 -0.39
CA GLY A 219 18.46 -4.22 0.87
C GLY A 219 17.38 -3.41 1.64
N GLY A 220 16.97 -2.24 1.14
CA GLY A 220 15.85 -1.49 1.73
C GLY A 220 16.10 -0.90 3.12
N THR A 221 17.37 -0.65 3.48
CA THR A 221 17.78 -0.19 4.82
C THR A 221 17.79 1.34 5.00
N GLY A 222 17.28 2.10 4.02
CA GLY A 222 17.22 3.55 4.07
C GLY A 222 16.25 4.09 5.13
N TYR A 223 16.60 5.22 5.76
CA TYR A 223 15.80 5.87 6.81
C TYR A 223 15.09 7.15 6.33
N THR A 224 14.86 7.28 5.02
CA THR A 224 14.25 8.49 4.44
C THR A 224 13.03 8.21 3.56
N GLY A 225 12.60 6.94 3.43
CA GLY A 225 11.48 6.56 2.59
C GLY A 225 11.81 6.47 1.10
N GLY A 226 13.10 6.54 0.74
CA GLY A 226 13.56 6.62 -0.66
C GLY A 226 13.31 5.35 -1.48
N ALA A 227 13.12 4.20 -0.82
CA ALA A 227 12.86 2.92 -1.48
C ALA A 227 11.39 2.45 -1.30
N ILE A 228 10.48 3.35 -0.94
CA ILE A 228 9.07 3.05 -0.69
C ILE A 228 8.23 3.43 -1.93
N PRO A 229 7.44 2.52 -2.52
CA PRO A 229 6.53 2.83 -3.63
C PRO A 229 5.59 4.00 -3.34
N LEU A 230 5.41 4.96 -4.25
CA LEU A 230 4.49 6.09 -4.03
C LEU A 230 3.05 5.81 -4.45
N THR A 231 2.86 4.80 -5.28
CA THR A 231 1.58 4.42 -5.86
C THR A 231 1.57 2.92 -6.10
N TRP A 232 0.39 2.30 -6.08
CA TRP A 232 0.22 0.90 -6.43
C TRP A 232 0.76 0.58 -7.85
N LYS A 233 0.69 1.56 -8.77
CA LYS A 233 1.10 1.41 -10.17
C LYS A 233 2.62 1.61 -10.31
N SER A 234 3.40 0.81 -9.59
CA SER A 234 4.86 0.88 -9.59
C SER A 234 5.52 -0.49 -9.75
N ALA A 235 6.72 -0.50 -10.31
CA ALA A 235 7.64 -1.63 -10.27
C ALA A 235 8.77 -1.32 -9.28
N VAL A 236 9.03 -2.24 -8.36
CA VAL A 236 10.28 -2.25 -7.61
C VAL A 236 11.28 -3.09 -8.39
N ILE A 237 12.45 -2.54 -8.70
CA ILE A 237 13.56 -3.31 -9.28
C ILE A 237 14.51 -3.64 -8.14
N ASN A 238 14.49 -4.90 -7.69
CA ASN A 238 15.34 -5.41 -6.64
C ASN A 238 16.71 -5.81 -7.23
N THR A 239 17.76 -5.12 -6.80
CA THR A 239 19.14 -5.32 -7.27
C THR A 239 19.93 -6.32 -6.42
N GLU A 240 19.36 -6.92 -5.37
CA GLU A 240 20.07 -7.78 -4.41
C GLU A 240 20.69 -9.06 -5.03
N LYS A 241 20.26 -9.48 -6.23
CA LYS A 241 20.90 -10.58 -6.97
C LYS A 241 22.18 -10.17 -7.70
N LEU A 242 22.38 -8.87 -7.94
CA LEU A 242 23.50 -8.32 -8.69
C LEU A 242 24.70 -8.13 -7.74
N GLU A 243 25.35 -9.24 -7.40
CA GLU A 243 26.35 -9.31 -6.34
C GLU A 243 27.77 -9.60 -6.82
N ALA A 244 28.03 -9.52 -8.13
CA ALA A 244 29.37 -9.72 -8.66
C ALA A 244 30.30 -8.56 -8.25
N MET A 245 31.56 -8.90 -7.95
CA MET A 245 32.60 -7.94 -7.65
C MET A 245 33.98 -8.50 -8.04
N THR A 246 34.92 -7.60 -8.32
CA THR A 246 36.32 -7.97 -8.58
C THR A 246 37.14 -8.01 -7.29
N GLU A 247 38.35 -8.56 -7.38
CA GLU A 247 39.40 -8.28 -6.38
C GLU A 247 39.84 -6.80 -6.47
N VAL A 248 40.72 -6.41 -5.55
CA VAL A 248 41.36 -5.09 -5.60
C VAL A 248 42.37 -5.06 -6.74
N GLU A 249 42.11 -4.22 -7.74
CA GLU A 249 42.99 -4.00 -8.87
C GLU A 249 43.68 -2.64 -8.77
N MET A 250 45.00 -2.62 -8.95
CA MET A 250 45.77 -1.39 -9.02
C MET A 250 45.61 -0.76 -10.41
N LYS A 251 45.04 0.45 -10.47
CA LYS A 251 44.82 1.18 -11.72
C LYS A 251 45.27 2.62 -11.60
N ARG A 252 45.86 3.17 -12.67
CA ARG A 252 46.09 4.62 -12.80
C ARG A 252 44.83 5.28 -13.36
N LEU A 253 44.12 6.06 -12.53
CA LEU A 253 42.90 6.76 -12.93
C LEU A 253 43.22 8.11 -13.62
N PRO A 254 42.30 8.64 -14.46
CA PRO A 254 42.47 9.95 -15.07
C PRO A 254 42.77 11.04 -14.03
N GLY A 255 43.86 11.78 -14.23
CA GLY A 255 44.29 12.86 -13.32
C GLY A 255 45.17 12.42 -12.14
N LEU A 256 45.57 11.15 -12.05
CA LEU A 256 46.47 10.65 -11.00
C LEU A 256 47.84 10.24 -11.55
N ASP A 257 48.89 10.53 -10.78
CA ASP A 257 50.27 10.16 -11.10
C ASP A 257 50.75 8.84 -10.49
N ARG A 258 49.86 8.17 -9.75
CA ARG A 258 50.11 6.88 -9.11
C ARG A 258 48.94 5.94 -9.34
N GLU A 259 49.21 4.64 -9.23
CA GLU A 259 48.16 3.64 -9.16
C GLU A 259 47.42 3.70 -7.82
N VAL A 260 46.12 3.43 -7.86
CA VAL A 260 45.24 3.33 -6.68
C VAL A 260 44.47 2.01 -6.75
N GLY A 261 44.13 1.46 -5.59
CA GLY A 261 43.29 0.27 -5.50
C GLY A 261 41.85 0.58 -5.96
N THR A 262 41.31 -0.26 -6.83
CA THR A 262 39.96 -0.14 -7.38
C THR A 262 39.24 -1.47 -7.26
N VAL A 263 37.93 -1.42 -7.07
CA VAL A 263 37.04 -2.59 -7.08
C VAL A 263 35.86 -2.24 -7.97
N TRP A 264 35.52 -3.12 -8.90
CA TRP A 264 34.25 -3.06 -9.61
C TRP A 264 33.23 -3.91 -8.83
N SER A 265 32.01 -3.40 -8.70
CA SER A 265 30.92 -4.06 -7.98
C SER A 265 29.60 -3.76 -8.66
N GLU A 266 28.76 -4.77 -8.77
CA GLU A 266 27.35 -4.60 -9.14
C GLU A 266 26.53 -3.94 -8.02
N ALA A 267 25.35 -3.44 -8.38
CA ALA A 267 24.50 -2.63 -7.50
C ALA A 267 23.93 -3.34 -6.25
N GLY A 268 24.00 -4.68 -6.19
CA GLY A 268 23.48 -5.50 -5.08
C GLY A 268 24.53 -5.88 -4.03
N VAL A 269 25.81 -5.56 -4.24
CA VAL A 269 26.88 -5.94 -3.31
C VAL A 269 26.66 -5.32 -1.93
N GLY A 270 26.54 -6.18 -0.91
CA GLY A 270 26.42 -5.79 0.50
C GLY A 270 27.77 -5.77 1.23
N THR A 271 27.87 -4.98 2.31
CA THR A 271 29.11 -4.86 3.10
C THR A 271 29.42 -6.08 3.97
N GLN A 272 28.39 -6.78 4.45
CA GLN A 272 28.51 -7.97 5.29
C GLN A 272 27.22 -8.80 5.20
N ARG A 273 27.32 -10.12 5.00
CA ARG A 273 26.20 -11.06 5.17
C ARG A 273 26.17 -11.52 6.63
N VAL A 274 24.99 -11.47 7.24
CA VAL A 274 24.74 -11.91 8.63
C VAL A 274 24.00 -13.23 8.62
#